data_AF-A0A3B0UAL1-F1
#
_entry.id   AF-A0A3B0UAL1-F1
#
_cell.length_a   1.000
_cell.length_b   1.000
_cell.length_c   1.000
_cell.angle_alpha   90.00
_cell.angle_beta   90.00
_cell.angle_gamma   90.00
#
_symmetry.space_group_name_H-M   'P 1'
#
loop_
_entity.id
_entity.type
_entity.pdbx_description
1 polymer ?
#
loop_
_entity_poly.entity_id
_entity_poly.type
_entity_poly.pdbx_seq_one_letter_code
_entity_poly.pdbx_strand_id
1 'polypeptide(L)'
;MKNIAIVCGGHSGEFEISMASGKVAYKHIDKEKYRPFLIVIQNQQWEWFMENGEKSPVNKSDFSVNNAGETIHFDAVFNAIHGT
;
A
#
# COMPACT_ATOMS: atom_id res chain seq x y z
N MET A 1 -6.31 2.95 16.63
CA MET A 1 -6.11 1.98 15.54
C MET A 1 -4.92 2.46 14.73
N LYS A 2 -3.95 1.59 14.39
CA LYS A 2 -2.74 2.01 13.67
C LYS A 2 -2.94 1.87 12.16
N ASN A 3 -2.49 2.85 11.38
CA ASN A 3 -2.50 2.84 9.92
C ASN A 3 -1.27 2.08 9.41
N ILE A 4 -1.50 0.99 8.67
CA ILE A 4 -0.42 0.13 8.16
C ILE A 4 -0.41 0.21 6.63
N ALA A 5 0.67 0.72 6.06
CA ALA A 5 0.89 0.64 4.62
C ALA A 5 1.41 -0.75 4.26
N ILE A 6 0.67 -1.47 3.43
CA ILE A 6 1.08 -2.73 2.84
C ILE A 6 1.60 -2.41 1.44
N VAL A 7 2.91 -2.41 1.28
CA VAL A 7 3.58 -1.94 0.06
C VAL A 7 3.91 -3.14 -0.82
N CYS A 8 3.48 -3.13 -2.08
CA CYS A 8 3.77 -4.17 -3.07
C CYS A 8 3.94 -3.56 -4.48
N GLY A 9 4.18 -4.42 -5.48
CA GLY A 9 4.63 -4.06 -6.81
C GLY A 9 6.14 -4.09 -6.94
N GLY A 10 6.75 -3.05 -7.51
CA GLY A 10 8.17 -2.95 -7.81
C GLY A 10 8.46 -2.85 -9.31
N HIS A 11 9.74 -2.87 -9.66
CA HIS A 11 10.24 -2.69 -11.05
C HIS A 11 10.79 -3.98 -11.66
N SER A 12 10.72 -5.09 -10.94
CA SER A 12 11.27 -6.39 -11.33
C SER A 12 10.27 -7.20 -12.15
N GLY A 13 10.74 -8.30 -12.75
CA GLY A 13 9.88 -9.33 -13.33
C GLY A 13 8.96 -10.03 -12.30
N GLU A 14 9.12 -9.74 -11.02
CA GLU A 14 8.34 -10.31 -9.91
C GLU A 14 7.15 -9.42 -9.48
N PHE A 15 6.80 -8.39 -10.27
CA PHE A 15 5.68 -7.49 -9.97
C PHE A 15 4.40 -8.24 -9.57
N GLU A 16 4.00 -9.26 -10.33
CA GLU A 16 2.80 -10.05 -10.03
C GLU A 16 2.90 -10.86 -8.73
N ILE A 17 4.10 -11.38 -8.42
CA ILE A 17 4.36 -12.15 -7.19
C ILE A 17 4.28 -11.22 -5.97
N SER A 18 4.86 -10.03 -6.10
CA SER A 18 4.78 -8.95 -5.12
C SER A 18 3.34 -8.49 -4.89
N MET A 19 2.59 -8.25 -5.97
CA MET A 19 1.17 -7.92 -5.91
C MET A 19 0.34 -9.00 -5.19
N ALA A 20 0.58 -10.27 -5.48
CA ALA A 20 -0.08 -11.38 -4.80
C ALA A 20 0.24 -11.40 -3.29
N SER A 21 1.51 -11.22 -2.93
CA SER A 21 1.96 -11.16 -1.53
C SER A 21 1.30 -10.02 -0.75
N GLY A 22 1.26 -8.82 -1.33
CA GLY A 22 0.58 -7.66 -0.74
C GLY A 22 -0.91 -7.88 -0.54
N LYS A 23 -1.61 -8.47 -1.52
CA LYS A 23 -3.03 -8.81 -1.41
C LYS A 23 -3.30 -9.85 -0.32
N VAL A 24 -2.44 -10.87 -0.19
CA VAL A 24 -2.54 -11.86 0.89
C VAL A 24 -2.38 -11.20 2.27
N ALA A 25 -1.38 -10.33 2.44
CA ALA A 25 -1.20 -9.57 3.68
C ALA A 25 -2.41 -8.68 3.99
N TYR A 26 -2.91 -7.94 2.99
CA TYR A 26 -4.09 -7.09 3.14
C TYR A 26 -5.35 -7.86 3.54
N LYS A 27 -5.52 -9.07 3.00
CA LYS A 27 -6.67 -9.93 3.32
C LYS A 27 -6.64 -10.48 4.75
N HIS A 28 -5.46 -10.80 5.27
CA HIS A 28 -5.32 -11.53 6.55
C HIS A 28 -4.90 -10.65 7.73
N ILE A 29 -4.56 -9.38 7.50
CA ILE A 29 -4.27 -8.46 8.60
C ILE A 29 -5.51 -8.32 9.49
N ASP A 30 -5.28 -8.32 10.80
CA ASP A 30 -6.32 -8.14 11.80
C ASP A 30 -6.88 -6.71 11.74
N LYS A 31 -8.02 -6.55 11.06
CA LYS A 31 -8.70 -5.26 10.84
C LYS A 31 -9.33 -4.69 12.12
N GLU A 32 -9.39 -5.45 13.22
CA GLU A 32 -9.82 -4.92 14.53
C GLU A 32 -8.67 -4.15 15.21
N LYS A 33 -7.42 -4.49 14.90
CA LYS A 33 -6.22 -3.85 15.46
C LYS A 33 -5.61 -2.79 14.54
N TYR A 34 -5.74 -2.99 13.23
CA TYR A 34 -5.04 -2.21 12.21
C TYR A 34 -5.97 -1.71 11.11
N ARG A 35 -5.64 -0.54 10.56
CA ARG A 35 -6.25 -0.01 9.34
C ARG A 35 -5.25 -0.21 8.18
N PRO A 36 -5.45 -1.20 7.30
CA PRO A 36 -4.53 -1.46 6.21
C PRO A 36 -4.78 -0.55 5.00
N PHE A 37 -3.69 -0.16 4.33
CA PHE A 37 -3.69 0.60 3.09
C PHE A 37 -2.83 -0.15 2.07
N LEU A 38 -3.43 -0.60 0.97
CA LEU A 38 -2.69 -1.29 -0.09
C LEU A 38 -1.99 -0.26 -0.97
N ILE A 39 -0.68 -0.15 -0.86
CA ILE A 39 0.15 0.80 -1.61
C ILE A 39 0.86 0.03 -2.71
N VAL A 40 0.56 0.37 -3.96
CA VAL A 40 1.18 -0.25 -5.14
C VAL A 40 2.20 0.72 -5.71
N ILE A 41 3.43 0.24 -5.84
CA ILE A 41 4.51 0.95 -6.51
C ILE A 41 4.75 0.28 -7.85
N GLN A 42 4.64 1.04 -8.93
CA GLN A 42 4.98 0.59 -10.28
C GLN A 42 5.70 1.70 -11.02
N ASN A 43 6.96 1.49 -11.42
CA ASN A 43 7.76 2.53 -12.06
C ASN A 43 7.84 3.80 -11.18
N GLN A 44 7.37 4.93 -11.70
CA GLN A 44 7.32 6.19 -10.96
C GLN A 44 5.95 6.43 -10.31
N GLN A 45 5.00 5.50 -10.39
CA GLN A 45 3.66 5.65 -9.86
C GLN A 45 3.55 4.94 -8.52
N TRP A 46 3.13 5.70 -7.51
CA TRP A 46 2.90 5.22 -6.15
C TRP A 46 1.44 5.54 -5.84
N GLU A 47 0.63 4.50 -5.72
CA GLU A 47 -0.83 4.63 -5.65
C GLU A 47 -1.37 3.82 -4.48
N TRP A 48 -2.28 4.41 -3.72
CA TRP A 48 -3.14 3.69 -2.80
C TRP A 48 -4.33 3.12 -3.56
N PHE A 49 -4.48 1.80 -3.51
CA PHE A 49 -5.61 1.07 -4.09
C PHE A 49 -6.70 0.92 -3.04
N MET A 50 -7.86 1.52 -3.30
CA MET A 50 -9.02 1.51 -2.41
C MET A 50 -9.93 0.31 -2.68
N GLU A 51 -10.72 -0.08 -1.68
CA GLU A 51 -11.64 -1.24 -1.80
C GLU A 51 -12.73 -1.03 -2.87
N ASN A 52 -13.08 0.22 -3.17
CA ASN A 52 -14.02 0.59 -4.24
C ASN A 52 -13.42 0.54 -5.65
N GLY A 53 -12.13 0.17 -5.79
CA GLY A 53 -11.41 0.15 -7.06
C GLY A 53 -10.82 1.48 -7.49
N GLU A 54 -11.04 2.56 -6.73
CA GLU A 54 -10.39 3.85 -6.97
C GLU A 54 -8.92 3.82 -6.56
N LYS A 55 -8.18 4.79 -7.10
CA LYS A 55 -6.77 4.99 -6.79
C LYS A 55 -6.52 6.41 -6.36
N SER A 56 -5.70 6.57 -5.32
CA SER A 56 -5.24 7.88 -4.85
C SER A 56 -3.71 7.92 -4.90
N PRO A 57 -3.10 9.02 -5.41
CA PRO A 57 -1.65 9.12 -5.43
C PRO A 57 -1.09 9.18 -4.00
N VAL A 58 0.04 8.50 -3.79
CA VAL A 58 0.83 8.64 -2.57
C VAL A 58 1.66 9.92 -2.69
N ASN A 59 1.61 10.76 -1.66
CA ASN A 59 2.53 11.87 -1.54
C ASN A 59 3.92 11.33 -1.20
N LYS A 60 4.87 11.51 -2.11
CA LYS A 60 6.24 10.98 -1.96
C LYS A 60 7.12 11.81 -1.04
N SER A 61 6.76 13.06 -0.73
CA SER A 61 7.59 13.91 0.13
C SER A 61 7.54 13.48 1.59
N ASP A 62 6.40 12.94 2.04
CA ASP A 62 6.15 12.56 3.43
C ASP A 62 5.52 11.16 3.58
N PHE A 63 5.39 10.42 2.48
CA PHE A 63 4.80 9.08 2.41
C PHE A 63 3.41 9.01 3.05
N SER A 64 2.52 9.90 2.62
CA SER A 64 1.13 9.99 3.05
C SER A 64 0.14 9.78 1.91
N VAL A 65 -1.14 9.60 2.24
CA VAL A 65 -2.25 9.57 1.27
C VAL A 65 -3.34 10.54 1.67
N ASN A 66 -4.05 11.09 0.69
CA ASN A 66 -5.25 11.89 0.95
C ASN A 66 -6.51 11.03 0.80
N ASN A 67 -7.39 11.13 1.79
CA ASN A 67 -8.72 10.54 1.76
C ASN A 67 -9.75 11.63 2.05
N ALA A 68 -10.46 12.11 1.02
CA ALA A 68 -11.50 13.12 1.13
C ALA A 68 -11.06 14.41 1.89
N GLY A 69 -9.84 14.88 1.62
CA GLY A 69 -9.28 16.08 2.27
C GLY A 69 -8.51 15.82 3.56
N GLU A 70 -8.59 14.61 4.12
CA GLU A 70 -7.77 14.20 5.27
C GLU A 70 -6.44 13.60 4.82
N THR A 71 -5.32 14.10 5.36
CA THR A 71 -4.00 13.50 5.18
C THR A 71 -3.81 12.35 6.17
N ILE A 72 -3.52 11.16 5.64
CA ILE A 72 -3.29 9.95 6.41
C ILE A 72 -1.79 9.62 6.35
N HIS A 73 -1.16 9.61 7.52
CA HIS A 73 0.19 9.06 7.71
C HIS A 73 0.11 7.62 8.21
N PHE A 74 1.13 6.83 7.88
CA PHE A 74 1.24 5.44 8.29
C PHE A 74 2.10 5.31 9.55
N ASP A 75 1.65 4.49 10.49
CA ASP A 75 2.40 4.16 11.71
C ASP A 75 3.50 3.12 11.44
N ALA A 76 3.30 2.26 10.43
CA ALA A 76 4.26 1.27 10.00
C ALA A 76 4.06 0.85 8.54
N VAL A 77 5.12 0.24 7.98
CA VAL A 77 5.13 -0.33 6.63
C VAL A 77 5.33 -1.83 6.72
N PHE A 78 4.45 -2.59 6.09
CA PHE A 78 4.68 -3.98 5.72
C PHE A 78 5.17 -4.01 4.27
N ASN A 79 6.47 -4.25 4.08
CA ASN A 79 7.06 -4.31 2.74
C ASN A 79 6.92 -5.73 2.16
N ALA A 80 6.18 -5.85 1.07
CA ALA A 80 5.96 -7.07 0.31
C ALA A 80 6.53 -6.97 -1.13
N ILE A 81 7.41 -6.00 -1.40
CA ILE A 81 8.13 -5.91 -2.68
C ILE A 81 9.16 -7.02 -2.78
N HIS A 82 9.11 -7.77 -3.88
CA HIS A 82 10.08 -8.80 -4.25
C HIS A 82 10.88 -8.36 -5.49
N GLY A 83 12.16 -8.66 -5.49
CA GLY A 83 13.10 -8.24 -6.53
C GLY A 83 14.48 -7.95 -5.97
N THR A 84 15.49 -7.97 -6.84
CA THR A 84 16.86 -7.52 -6.54
C THR A 84 17.23 -6.40 -7.50
#